data_AF-A0A2P2E5R0-F1
#
_entry.id   AF-A0A2P2E5R0-F1
#
_cell.length_a   1.000
_cell.length_b   1.000
_cell.length_c   1.000
_cell.angle_alpha   90.00
_cell.angle_beta   90.00
_cell.angle_gamma   90.00
#
_symmetry.space_group_name_H-M   'P 1'
#
loop_
_entity.id
_entity.type
_entity.pdbx_description
1 polymer ?
#
loop_
_entity_poly.entity_id
_entity_poly.type
_entity_poly.pdbx_seq_one_letter_code
_entity_poly.pdbx_strand_id
1 'polypeptide(L)'
;MAEIPDALLARLASELDNVRQGTAGLEGLVSAGATTTGTSGVMAAQTLDQILQTLDSLSRLLTQLSHGGAVQDALTSLPLAHLAERLGQQGFGSPGLNVLPRPSDPELF
;
A
#
# COMPACT_ATOMS: atom_id res chain seq x y z
N MET A 1 4.69 15.39 20.96
CA MET A 1 4.08 14.59 19.88
C MET A 1 5.21 13.84 19.19
N ALA A 2 5.02 12.57 18.83
CA ALA A 2 5.90 11.93 17.87
C ALA A 2 5.57 12.50 16.49
N GLU A 3 6.57 13.02 15.77
CA GLU A 3 6.37 13.47 14.40
C GLU A 3 6.20 12.23 13.50
N ILE A 4 5.14 12.21 12.70
CA ILE A 4 4.95 11.15 11.70
C ILE A 4 5.93 11.44 10.56
N PRO A 5 6.84 10.51 10.19
CA PRO A 5 7.78 10.77 9.11
C PRO A 5 7.06 11.02 7.78
N ASP A 6 7.49 12.03 7.01
CA ASP A 6 6.92 12.34 5.69
C ASP A 6 6.93 11.12 4.75
N ALA A 7 7.96 10.29 4.84
CA ALA A 7 8.06 9.03 4.09
C ALA A 7 6.94 8.03 4.46
N LEU A 8 6.47 8.01 5.71
CA LEU A 8 5.33 7.19 6.11
C LEU A 8 4.01 7.81 5.61
N LEU A 9 3.86 9.14 5.68
CA LEU A 9 2.69 9.84 5.12
C LEU A 9 2.56 9.61 3.60
N ALA A 10 3.66 9.67 2.86
CA ALA A 10 3.69 9.37 1.42
C ALA A 10 3.30 7.91 1.12
N ARG A 11 3.77 6.94 1.93
CA ARG A 11 3.37 5.53 1.82
C ARG A 11 1.89 5.34 2.13
N LEU A 12 1.38 5.93 3.21
CA LEU A 12 -0.04 5.90 3.58
C LEU A 12 -0.94 6.48 2.46
N ALA A 13 -0.53 7.60 1.85
CA ALA A 13 -1.23 8.17 0.70
C ALA A 13 -1.25 7.22 -0.51
N SER A 14 -0.12 6.55 -0.80
CA SER A 14 -0.06 5.53 -1.85
C SER A 14 -0.92 4.31 -1.56
N GLU A 15 -0.99 3.85 -0.31
CA GLU A 15 -1.85 2.73 0.09
C GLU A 15 -3.34 3.07 -0.04
N LEU A 16 -3.73 4.30 0.34
CA LEU A 16 -5.09 4.80 0.17
C LEU A 16 -5.48 4.94 -1.32
N ASP A 17 -4.57 5.37 -2.19
CA ASP A 17 -4.85 5.41 -3.63
C ASP A 17 -4.91 4.00 -4.25
N ASN A 18 -4.05 3.07 -3.85
CA ASN A 18 -4.14 1.66 -4.24
C ASN A 18 -5.50 1.04 -3.87
N VAL A 19 -5.97 1.30 -2.64
CA VAL A 19 -7.31 0.90 -2.20
C VAL A 19 -8.39 1.52 -3.09
N ARG A 20 -8.34 2.83 -3.32
CA ARG A 20 -9.29 3.56 -4.18
C ARG A 20 -9.36 2.97 -5.59
N GLN A 21 -8.21 2.67 -6.21
CA GLN A 21 -8.14 2.04 -7.53
C GLN A 21 -8.79 0.65 -7.53
N GLY A 22 -8.52 -0.17 -6.50
CA GLY A 22 -9.16 -1.48 -6.33
C GLY A 22 -10.68 -1.38 -6.19
N THR A 23 -11.18 -0.43 -5.40
CA THR A 23 -12.62 -0.19 -5.23
C THR A 23 -13.29 0.26 -6.53
N ALA A 24 -12.66 1.16 -7.29
CA ALA A 24 -13.18 1.59 -8.60
C ALA A 24 -13.25 0.44 -9.62
N GLY A 25 -12.29 -0.51 -9.57
CA GLY A 25 -12.35 -1.75 -10.37
C GLY A 25 -13.54 -2.63 -10.01
N LEU A 26 -13.87 -2.73 -8.71
CA LEU A 26 -15.06 -3.46 -8.24
C LEU A 26 -16.36 -2.75 -8.60
N GLU A 27 -16.43 -1.41 -8.50
CA GLU A 27 -17.58 -0.63 -8.97
C GLU A 27 -17.84 -0.84 -10.46
N GLY A 28 -16.79 -0.94 -11.28
CA GLY A 28 -16.88 -1.31 -12.70
C GLY A 28 -17.49 -2.69 -12.92
N LEU A 29 -17.07 -3.70 -12.14
CA LEU A 29 -17.62 -5.06 -12.21
C LEU A 29 -19.09 -5.11 -11.76
N VAL A 30 -19.43 -4.47 -10.64
CA VAL A 30 -20.83 -4.39 -10.14
C VAL A 30 -21.72 -3.64 -11.13
N SER A 31 -21.25 -2.50 -11.67
CA SER A 31 -21.98 -1.70 -12.66
C SER A 31 -22.15 -2.41 -14.01
N ALA A 32 -21.24 -3.32 -14.37
CA ALA A 32 -21.37 -4.20 -15.53
C ALA A 32 -22.45 -5.29 -15.37
N GLY A 33 -23.24 -5.27 -14.28
CA GLY A 33 -24.32 -6.22 -14.05
C GLY A 33 -23.83 -7.59 -13.60
N ALA A 34 -22.73 -7.63 -12.84
CA ALA A 34 -22.10 -8.87 -12.39
C ALA A 34 -22.93 -9.66 -11.35
N THR A 35 -24.01 -10.30 -11.79
CA THR A 35 -24.45 -11.59 -11.23
C THR A 35 -23.44 -12.67 -11.64
N THR A 36 -22.17 -12.50 -11.26
CA THR A 36 -21.05 -13.37 -11.62
C THR A 36 -21.04 -14.63 -10.78
N THR A 37 -22.02 -15.51 -11.03
CA THR A 37 -22.02 -16.87 -10.51
C THR A 37 -20.86 -17.65 -11.15
N GLY A 38 -19.77 -17.85 -10.39
CA GLY A 38 -18.57 -18.54 -10.85
C GLY A 38 -17.29 -17.86 -10.37
N THR A 39 -16.15 -18.27 -10.94
CA THR A 39 -14.80 -17.86 -10.51
C THR A 39 -14.60 -16.35 -10.46
N SER A 40 -15.17 -15.59 -11.41
CA SER A 40 -15.04 -14.13 -11.43
C SER A 40 -15.71 -13.43 -10.24
N GLY A 41 -16.85 -13.95 -9.75
CA GLY A 41 -17.51 -13.43 -8.56
C GLY A 41 -16.76 -13.79 -7.28
N VAL A 42 -16.17 -14.99 -7.23
CA VAL A 42 -15.29 -15.39 -6.12
C VAL A 42 -14.04 -14.49 -6.06
N MET A 43 -13.39 -14.22 -7.19
CA MET A 43 -12.24 -13.30 -7.25
C MET A 43 -12.63 -11.86 -6.88
N ALA A 44 -13.80 -11.37 -7.32
CA ALA A 44 -14.30 -10.06 -6.91
C ALA A 44 -14.57 -9.98 -5.40
N ALA A 45 -15.16 -11.02 -4.80
CA ALA A 45 -15.38 -11.10 -3.35
C ALA A 45 -14.07 -11.17 -2.56
N GLN A 46 -13.09 -11.96 -3.02
CA GLN A 46 -11.74 -12.02 -2.42
C GLN A 46 -11.01 -10.67 -2.52
N THR A 47 -11.15 -9.96 -3.65
CA THR A 47 -10.58 -8.63 -3.85
C THR A 47 -11.21 -7.61 -2.89
N LEU A 48 -12.53 -7.68 -2.70
CA LEU A 48 -13.25 -6.83 -1.75
C LEU A 48 -12.83 -7.11 -0.30
N ASP A 49 -12.72 -8.38 0.10
CA ASP A 49 -12.26 -8.77 1.44
C ASP A 49 -10.83 -8.27 1.71
N GLN A 50 -9.91 -8.43 0.74
CA GLN A 50 -8.55 -7.89 0.84
C GLN A 50 -8.54 -6.35 0.97
N ILE A 51 -9.42 -5.63 0.26
CA ILE A 51 -9.58 -4.17 0.39
C ILE A 51 -10.09 -3.79 1.78
N LEU A 52 -11.09 -4.50 2.31
CA LEU A 52 -11.65 -4.23 3.64
C LEU A 52 -10.61 -4.48 4.76
N GLN A 53 -9.86 -5.58 4.68
CA GLN A 53 -8.78 -5.88 5.63
C GLN A 53 -7.65 -4.83 5.56
N THR A 54 -7.36 -4.33 4.37
CA THR A 54 -6.38 -3.24 4.14
C THR A 54 -6.84 -1.94 4.80
N LEU A 55 -8.11 -1.55 4.59
CA LEU A 55 -8.71 -0.35 5.19
C LEU A 55 -8.78 -0.41 6.72
N ASP A 56 -9.20 -1.54 7.30
CA ASP A 56 -9.23 -1.72 8.76
C ASP A 56 -7.82 -1.64 9.36
N SER A 57 -6.82 -2.24 8.70
CA SER A 57 -5.42 -2.18 9.12
C SER A 57 -4.86 -0.74 9.07
N LEU A 58 -5.13 0.01 8.00
CA LEU A 58 -4.75 1.43 7.89
C LEU A 58 -5.46 2.29 8.94
N SER A 59 -6.75 2.04 9.20
CA SER A 59 -7.54 2.75 10.21
C SER A 59 -6.98 2.55 11.63
N ARG A 60 -6.64 1.31 12.00
CA ARG A 60 -6.01 0.99 13.29
C ARG A 60 -4.64 1.66 13.44
N LEU A 61 -3.82 1.64 12.39
CA LEU A 61 -2.52 2.30 12.37
C LEU A 61 -2.64 3.82 12.55
N LEU A 62 -3.51 4.48 11.79
CA LEU A 62 -3.79 5.92 11.93
C LEU A 62 -4.32 6.26 13.32
N THR A 63 -5.14 5.38 13.90
CA THR A 63 -5.65 5.54 15.27
C THR A 63 -4.53 5.44 16.30
N GLN A 64 -3.61 4.47 16.18
CA GLN A 64 -2.46 4.37 17.10
C GLN A 64 -1.53 5.59 16.99
N LEU A 65 -1.26 6.05 15.77
CA LEU A 65 -0.46 7.25 15.51
C LEU A 65 -1.12 8.52 16.06
N SER A 66 -2.45 8.67 15.94
CA SER A 66 -3.16 9.85 16.47
C SER A 66 -3.20 9.90 18.01
N HIS A 67 -3.12 8.75 18.67
CA HIS A 67 -2.93 8.65 20.13
C HIS A 67 -1.46 8.79 20.56
N GLY A 68 -0.53 9.06 19.63
CA GLY A 68 0.88 9.27 19.91
C GLY A 68 1.70 8.00 20.13
N GLY A 69 1.19 6.83 19.70
CA GLY A 69 1.95 5.58 19.71
C GLY A 69 3.17 5.64 18.80
N ALA A 70 4.23 4.90 19.14
CA ALA A 70 5.43 4.86 18.32
C ALA A 70 5.14 4.19 16.96
N VAL A 71 5.69 4.77 15.89
CA VAL A 71 5.54 4.25 14.52
C VAL A 71 5.92 2.78 14.42
N GLN A 72 7.03 2.38 15.08
CA GLN A 72 7.52 1.01 15.06
C GLN A 72 6.51 0.04 15.69
N ASP A 73 5.99 0.36 16.88
CA ASP A 73 5.00 -0.45 17.60
C ASP A 73 3.71 -0.60 16.77
N ALA A 74 3.24 0.53 16.22
CA ALA A 74 2.04 0.59 15.41
C ALA A 74 2.18 -0.30 14.16
N LEU A 75 3.32 -0.23 13.45
CA LEU A 75 3.63 -1.11 12.32
C LEU A 75 3.72 -2.59 12.72
N THR A 76 4.33 -2.93 13.86
CA THR A 76 4.42 -4.33 14.32
C THR A 76 3.08 -4.91 14.77
N SER A 77 2.10 -4.07 15.09
CA SER A 77 0.75 -4.50 15.50
C SER A 77 -0.21 -4.74 14.33
N LEU A 78 0.23 -4.47 13.09
CA LEU A 78 -0.57 -4.69 11.89
C LEU A 78 -0.81 -6.20 11.64
N PRO A 79 -2.07 -6.64 11.44
CA PRO A 79 -2.36 -8.05 11.16
C PRO A 79 -1.90 -8.49 9.76
N LEU A 80 -1.69 -7.54 8.84
CA LEU A 80 -1.21 -7.77 7.48
C LEU A 80 0.31 -7.57 7.42
N ALA A 81 1.08 -8.65 7.58
CA ALA A 81 2.55 -8.60 7.54
C ALA A 81 3.10 -7.91 6.27
N HIS A 82 2.52 -8.20 5.09
CA HIS A 82 2.92 -7.56 3.84
C HIS A 82 2.63 -6.05 3.79
N LEU A 83 1.58 -5.59 4.48
CA LEU A 83 1.28 -4.15 4.61
C LEU A 83 2.25 -3.49 5.59
N ALA A 84 2.62 -4.19 6.67
CA ALA A 84 3.68 -3.76 7.58
C ALA A 84 5.04 -3.66 6.87
N GLU A 85 5.36 -4.56 5.95
CA GLU A 85 6.55 -4.46 5.07
C GLU A 85 6.47 -3.25 4.14
N ARG A 86 5.35 -3.05 3.43
CA ARG A 86 5.17 -1.92 2.49
C ARG A 86 5.27 -0.55 3.14
N LEU A 87 4.73 -0.42 4.36
CA LEU A 87 4.83 0.79 5.16
C LEU A 87 6.17 0.92 5.90
N GLY A 88 6.72 -0.21 6.34
CA GLY A 88 7.94 -0.31 7.15
C GLY A 88 9.25 -0.45 6.37
N GLN A 89 9.22 -0.51 5.02
CA GLN A 89 10.42 -0.46 4.19
C GLN A 89 11.20 0.84 4.45
N GLN A 90 12.20 0.72 5.31
CA GLN A 90 12.88 1.85 5.92
C GLN A 90 13.80 2.57 4.95
N GLY A 91 13.76 3.91 5.03
CA GLY A 91 14.92 4.75 4.72
C GLY A 91 16.01 4.61 5.80
N PHE A 92 16.48 3.39 6.06
CA PHE A 92 17.63 3.10 6.91
C PHE A 92 18.69 2.39 6.04
N GLY A 93 19.56 3.20 5.43
CA GLY A 93 20.84 2.73 4.91
C GLY A 93 20.82 1.78 3.71
N SER A 94 20.75 2.36 2.52
CA SER A 94 21.62 1.91 1.42
C SER A 94 22.34 3.11 0.81
N PRO A 95 23.42 3.61 1.45
CA PRO A 95 24.28 4.61 0.84
C PRO A 95 25.11 3.94 -0.26
N GLY A 96 24.58 3.85 -1.48
CA GLY A 96 25.35 3.33 -2.61
C GLY A 96 24.60 2.49 -3.64
N LEU A 97 23.52 3.01 -4.22
CA LEU A 97 23.17 2.71 -5.62
C LEU A 97 22.74 4.00 -6.35
N ASN A 98 23.56 5.05 -6.21
CA ASN A 98 23.57 6.16 -7.17
C ASN A 98 24.28 5.69 -8.45
N VAL A 99 23.68 4.70 -9.14
CA VAL A 99 24.06 4.36 -10.50
C VAL A 99 23.43 5.41 -11.39
N LEU A 100 24.26 6.39 -11.77
CA LEU A 100 23.93 7.36 -12.82
C LEU A 100 23.25 6.64 -13.99
N PRO A 101 22.21 7.22 -14.61
CA PRO A 101 21.87 6.84 -15.97
C PRO A 101 23.08 7.17 -16.84
N ARG A 102 23.88 6.16 -17.18
CA ARG A 102 24.99 6.32 -18.12
C ARG A 102 24.35 6.65 -19.47
N PRO A 103 24.56 7.85 -20.03
CA PRO A 103 23.94 8.21 -21.29
C PRO A 103 24.45 7.28 -22.39
N SER A 104 23.51 6.85 -23.24
CA SER A 104 23.81 6.15 -24.48
C SER A 104 24.58 7.08 -25.42
N ASP A 105 25.70 6.61 -25.96
CA ASP A 105 26.33 7.15 -27.17
C ASP A 105 27.15 6.03 -27.83
N PRO A 106 27.43 6.08 -29.13
CA PRO A 106 26.97 5.03 -30.02
C PRO A 106 28.15 4.41 -30.80
N GLU A 107 27.90 4.04 -32.05
CA GLU A 107 28.84 3.50 -33.04
C GLU A 107 30.26 4.11 -32.99
N LEU A 108 31.29 3.29 -33.25
CA LEU A 108 32.08 3.35 -34.50
C LEU A 108 33.30 2.39 -34.45
N PHE A 109 33.38 1.52 -35.47
CA PHE A 109 34.50 0.63 -35.87
C PHE A 109 34.82 -0.61 -35.00
#